data_AF-A0A3C0UBJ3-F1
#
_entry.id   AF-A0A3C0UBJ3-F1
#
_cell.length_a   1.000
_cell.length_b   1.000
_cell.length_c   1.000
_cell.angle_alpha   90.00
_cell.angle_beta   90.00
_cell.angle_gamma   90.00
#
_symmetry.space_group_name_H-M   'P 1'
#
loop_
_entity.id
_entity.type
_entity.pdbx_description
1 polymer ?
#
loop_
_entity_poly.entity_id
_entity_poly.type
_entity_poly.pdbx_seq_one_letter_code
_entity_poly.pdbx_strand_id
1 'polypeptide(L)'
;MVEKQGLILVNTGNGKGKTTAALGLAMRAWGQGLKVLVVQFIKGNWKYGELEAAKRMGPDFVIRQMGEGFVRGCTESERHSHEQAAAEALQAATTELA
;
A
#
# COMPACT_ATOMS: atom_id res chain seq x y z
N MET A 1 3.82 -31.00 -8.50
CA MET A 1 3.00 -29.84 -8.08
C MET A 1 3.78 -28.59 -8.46
N VAL A 2 3.18 -27.63 -9.16
CA VAL A 2 3.87 -26.39 -9.56
C VAL A 2 4.05 -25.52 -8.31
N GLU A 3 5.28 -25.11 -8.02
CA GLU A 3 5.56 -24.14 -6.95
C GLU A 3 4.82 -22.82 -7.23
N LYS A 4 4.16 -22.28 -6.20
CA LYS A 4 3.47 -21.00 -6.31
C LYS A 4 4.50 -19.88 -6.29
N GLN A 5 4.81 -19.30 -7.44
CA GLN A 5 5.69 -18.15 -7.57
C GLN A 5 4.93 -16.84 -7.33
N GLY A 6 5.40 -16.02 -6.40
CA GLY A 6 4.92 -14.65 -6.23
C GLY A 6 5.32 -13.75 -7.40
N LEU A 7 4.42 -12.90 -7.87
CA LEU A 7 4.65 -11.99 -8.99
C LEU A 7 4.62 -10.52 -8.54
N ILE A 8 5.38 -9.67 -9.22
CA ILE A 8 5.39 -8.22 -9.01
C ILE A 8 4.57 -7.56 -10.12
N LEU A 9 3.54 -6.80 -9.74
CA LEU A 9 2.71 -6.03 -10.68
C LEU A 9 2.95 -4.54 -10.46
N VAL A 10 3.30 -3.83 -11.53
CA VAL A 10 3.56 -2.39 -11.52
C VAL A 10 2.45 -1.66 -12.27
N ASN A 11 1.57 -0.97 -11.54
CA ASN A 11 0.56 -0.08 -12.11
C ASN A 11 1.11 1.35 -12.22
N THR A 12 1.52 1.77 -13.42
CA THR A 12 2.15 3.09 -13.67
C THR A 12 1.42 3.92 -14.74
N GLY A 13 1.88 5.14 -15.00
CA GLY A 13 1.32 6.08 -15.98
C GLY A 13 0.50 7.23 -15.38
N ASN A 14 0.13 8.20 -16.21
CA ASN A 14 -0.55 9.43 -15.78
C ASN A 14 -2.08 9.28 -15.62
N GLY A 15 -2.65 8.17 -16.10
CA GLY A 15 -4.08 7.89 -15.99
C GLY A 15 -4.56 7.71 -14.54
N LYS A 16 -5.83 8.04 -14.30
CA LYS A 16 -6.53 7.68 -13.06
C LYS A 16 -6.78 6.17 -13.04
N GLY A 17 -6.76 5.56 -11.85
CA GLY A 17 -7.12 4.15 -11.66
C GLY A 17 -6.01 3.22 -11.16
N LYS A 18 -4.75 3.67 -11.05
CA LYS A 18 -3.63 2.85 -10.53
C LYS A 18 -3.92 2.29 -9.13
N THR A 19 -4.32 3.17 -8.21
CA THR A 19 -4.67 2.80 -6.85
C THR A 19 -5.91 1.90 -6.81
N THR A 20 -6.93 2.21 -7.62
CA THR A 20 -8.15 1.41 -7.72
C THR A 20 -7.87 0.00 -8.24
N ALA A 21 -6.98 -0.15 -9.22
CA ALA A 21 -6.57 -1.46 -9.75
C ALA A 21 -5.83 -2.29 -8.68
N ALA A 22 -4.93 -1.67 -7.92
CA ALA A 22 -4.22 -2.33 -6.82
C ALA A 22 -5.19 -2.78 -5.70
N LEU A 23 -6.11 -1.90 -5.30
CA LEU A 23 -7.12 -2.21 -4.28
C LEU A 23 -8.13 -3.27 -4.75
N GLY A 24 -8.51 -3.27 -6.02
CA GLY A 24 -9.35 -4.31 -6.60
C GLY A 24 -8.68 -5.69 -6.59
N LEU A 25 -7.36 -5.75 -6.87
CA LEU A 25 -6.59 -6.99 -6.76
C LEU A 25 -6.48 -7.47 -5.32
N ALA A 26 -6.19 -6.56 -4.39
CA ALA A 26 -6.17 -6.82 -2.96
C ALA A 26 -7.52 -7.39 -2.48
N MET A 27 -8.63 -6.76 -2.84
CA MET A 27 -9.97 -7.23 -2.47
C MET A 27 -10.29 -8.61 -3.06
N ARG A 28 -9.85 -8.88 -4.30
CA ARG A 28 -9.98 -10.21 -4.93
C ARG A 28 -9.21 -11.27 -4.16
N ALA A 29 -7.96 -10.99 -3.76
CA ALA A 29 -7.14 -11.91 -2.98
C ALA A 29 -7.78 -12.23 -1.63
N TRP A 30 -8.26 -11.21 -0.92
CA TRP A 30 -8.98 -11.39 0.34
C TRP A 30 -10.28 -12.18 0.20
N GLY A 31 -11.06 -11.92 -0.87
CA GLY A 31 -12.26 -12.72 -1.18
C GLY A 31 -11.97 -14.20 -1.46
N GLN A 32 -10.71 -14.56 -1.74
CA GLN A 32 -10.24 -15.94 -1.86
C GLN A 32 -9.61 -16.50 -0.57
N GLY A 33 -9.74 -15.79 0.56
CA GLY A 33 -9.21 -16.19 1.85
C GLY A 33 -7.71 -15.93 2.04
N LEU A 34 -7.09 -15.11 1.19
CA LEU A 34 -5.70 -14.70 1.38
C LEU A 34 -5.61 -13.52 2.35
N LYS A 35 -4.50 -13.47 3.10
CA LYS A 35 -4.15 -12.30 3.91
C LYS A 35 -3.60 -11.20 3.03
N VAL A 36 -4.01 -9.97 3.29
CA VAL A 36 -3.68 -8.81 2.46
C VAL A 36 -3.19 -7.66 3.33
N LEU A 37 -2.01 -7.16 2.99
CA LEU A 37 -1.46 -5.94 3.54
C LEU A 37 -1.30 -4.90 2.42
N VAL A 38 -1.91 -3.73 2.61
CA VAL A 38 -1.74 -2.56 1.76
C VAL A 38 -0.94 -1.52 2.53
N VAL A 39 0.26 -1.19 2.03
CA VAL A 39 1.07 -0.09 2.58
C VAL A 39 1.00 1.09 1.63
N GLN A 40 0.51 2.22 2.12
CA GLN A 40 0.53 3.49 1.41
C GLN A 40 1.75 4.27 1.87
N PHE A 41 2.43 4.95 0.95
CA PHE A 41 3.64 5.76 1.21
C PHE A 41 3.35 7.27 1.27
N ILE A 42 2.08 7.64 1.35
CA ILE A 42 1.61 9.02 1.38
C ILE A 42 0.58 9.13 2.51
N LYS A 43 0.72 10.13 3.36
CA LYS A 43 -0.26 10.46 4.41
C LYS A 43 -1.52 11.04 3.73
N GLY A 44 -2.54 10.20 3.59
CA GLY A 44 -3.81 10.64 3.01
C GLY A 44 -4.53 11.57 3.97
N ASN A 45 -4.65 12.86 3.63
CA ASN A 45 -5.36 13.84 4.44
C ASN A 45 -6.90 13.75 4.32
N TRP A 46 -7.43 12.61 3.84
CA TRP A 46 -8.83 12.43 3.45
C TRP A 46 -9.32 11.06 3.94
N LYS A 47 -10.51 10.97 4.55
CA LYS A 47 -11.09 9.67 4.92
C LYS A 47 -11.54 8.93 3.64
N TYR A 48 -10.79 7.92 3.19
CA TYR A 48 -11.21 7.04 2.08
C TYR A 48 -12.13 5.94 2.60
N GLY A 49 -13.17 5.61 1.84
CA GLY A 49 -14.09 4.52 2.14
C GLY A 49 -13.36 3.17 2.24
N GLU A 50 -12.21 3.04 1.57
CA GLU A 50 -11.39 1.83 1.58
C GLU A 50 -10.75 1.54 2.94
N LEU A 51 -10.40 2.57 3.73
CA LEU A 51 -9.89 2.37 5.10
C LEU A 51 -10.99 1.87 6.04
N GLU A 52 -12.20 2.44 5.91
CA GLU A 52 -13.36 1.98 6.69
C GLU A 52 -13.82 0.58 6.26
N ALA A 53 -13.72 0.25 4.97
CA ALA A 53 -13.95 -1.10 4.47
C ALA A 53 -12.94 -2.09 5.06
N ALA A 54 -11.66 -1.75 5.08
CA ALA A 54 -10.60 -2.59 5.66
C ALA A 54 -10.89 -2.92 7.13
N LYS A 55 -11.28 -1.93 7.94
CA LYS A 55 -11.67 -2.15 9.34
C LYS A 55 -12.81 -3.17 9.50
N ARG A 56 -13.76 -3.19 8.56
CA ARG A 56 -14.89 -4.15 8.56
C ARG A 56 -14.52 -5.52 8.03
N MET A 57 -13.54 -5.60 7.13
CA MET A 57 -13.02 -6.86 6.57
C MET A 57 -12.21 -7.67 7.59
N GLY A 58 -11.80 -7.05 8.71
CA GLY A 58 -11.17 -7.72 9.83
C GLY A 58 -9.65 -7.82 9.69
N PRO A 59 -8.99 -8.66 10.51
CA PRO A 59 -7.53 -8.67 10.64
C PRO A 59 -6.80 -9.16 9.39
N ASP A 60 -7.47 -9.86 8.48
CA ASP A 60 -6.85 -10.40 7.26
C ASP A 60 -6.80 -9.40 6.09
N PHE A 61 -7.37 -8.20 6.25
CA PHE A 61 -7.24 -7.10 5.28
C PHE A 61 -6.81 -5.82 5.99
N VAL A 62 -5.52 -5.52 5.95
CA VAL A 62 -4.93 -4.40 6.67
C VAL A 62 -4.49 -3.33 5.69
N ILE A 63 -4.90 -2.09 5.93
CA ILE A 63 -4.34 -0.91 5.27
C ILE A 63 -3.51 -0.13 6.30
N ARG A 64 -2.21 0.02 6.02
CA ARG A 64 -1.29 0.87 6.80
C ARG A 64 -0.92 2.09 5.97
N GLN A 65 -1.07 3.24 6.58
CA GLN A 65 -0.64 4.50 5.99
C GLN A 65 0.67 4.89 6.61
N MET A 66 1.71 4.84 5.78
CA MET A 66 3.08 5.07 6.16
C MET A 66 3.68 6.09 5.19
N GLY A 67 4.78 6.71 5.57
CA GLY A 67 5.38 7.75 4.73
C GLY A 67 4.65 9.10 4.77
N GLU A 68 5.41 10.11 4.39
CA GLU A 68 4.96 11.51 4.30
C GLU A 68 4.58 11.89 2.86
N GLY A 69 5.05 11.10 1.90
CA GLY A 69 4.72 11.18 0.48
C GLY A 69 5.63 12.13 -0.31
N PHE A 70 6.12 11.68 -1.47
CA PHE A 70 6.91 12.50 -2.40
C PHE A 70 6.03 13.49 -3.18
N VAL A 71 5.35 14.40 -2.47
CA VAL A 71 4.44 15.38 -3.06
C VAL A 71 5.23 16.43 -3.85
N ARG A 72 4.67 16.91 -4.96
CA ARG A 72 5.28 17.97 -5.78
C ARG A 72 5.51 19.23 -4.93
N GLY A 73 6.72 19.79 -4.98
CA GLY A 73 7.11 20.98 -4.21
C GLY A 73 7.93 20.72 -2.96
N CYS A 74 8.28 19.46 -2.69
CA CYS A 74 9.15 19.06 -1.58
C CYS A 74 10.52 19.76 -1.68
N THR A 75 10.93 20.44 -0.62
CA THR A 75 12.29 20.99 -0.51
C THR A 75 13.31 19.87 -0.29
N GLU A 76 14.58 20.16 -0.53
CA GLU A 76 15.66 19.18 -0.38
C GLU A 76 15.83 18.69 1.07
N SER A 77 15.48 19.52 2.08
CA SER A 77 15.49 19.06 3.48
C SER A 77 14.32 18.15 3.82
N GLU A 78 13.14 18.39 3.24
CA GLU A 78 11.95 17.54 3.43
C GLU A 78 12.12 16.18 2.73
N ARG A 79 12.88 16.13 1.64
CA ARG A 79 13.17 14.90 0.90
C ARG A 79 13.81 13.82 1.77
N HIS A 80 14.73 14.20 2.66
CA HIS A 80 15.38 13.24 3.55
C HIS A 80 14.38 12.60 4.52
N SER A 81 13.46 13.38 5.07
CA SER A 81 12.37 12.89 5.93
C SER A 81 11.46 11.90 5.17
N HIS A 82 11.12 12.23 3.91
CA HIS A 82 10.27 11.38 3.08
C HIS A 82 10.95 10.06 2.71
N GLU A 83 12.26 10.09 2.42
CA GLU A 83 13.07 8.90 2.14
C GLU A 83 13.17 7.99 3.37
N GLN A 84 13.40 8.55 4.56
CA GLN A 84 13.40 7.80 5.82
C GLN A 84 12.03 7.14 6.08
N ALA A 85 10.95 7.91 5.99
CA ALA A 85 9.61 7.39 6.23
C ALA A 85 9.19 6.32 5.20
N ALA A 86 9.67 6.41 3.95
CA ALA A 86 9.49 5.37 2.95
C ALA A 86 10.31 4.10 3.26
N ALA A 87 11.55 4.26 3.76
CA ALA A 87 12.36 3.13 4.18
C ALA A 87 11.72 2.37 5.34
N GLU A 88 11.18 3.08 6.34
CA GLU A 88 10.43 2.49 7.44
C GLU A 88 9.16 1.75 6.97
N ALA A 89 8.42 2.34 6.03
CA ALA A 89 7.26 1.71 5.41
C ALA A 89 7.61 0.40 4.69
N LEU A 90 8.74 0.39 3.98
CA LEU A 90 9.24 -0.81 3.30
C LEU A 90 9.69 -1.89 4.30
N GLN A 91 10.38 -1.50 5.38
CA GLN A 91 10.77 -2.43 6.44
C GLN A 91 9.54 -3.07 7.08
N ALA A 92 8.54 -2.27 7.43
CA ALA A 92 7.29 -2.78 8.00
C ALA A 92 6.55 -3.74 7.06
N ALA A 93 6.55 -3.45 5.74
CA ALA A 93 6.00 -4.37 4.75
C ALA A 93 6.77 -5.70 4.69
N THR A 94 8.10 -5.64 4.82
CA THR A 94 8.97 -6.83 4.76
C THR A 94 8.82 -7.72 6.00
N THR A 95 8.67 -7.14 7.18
CA THR A 95 8.44 -7.90 8.43
C THR A 95 7.14 -8.71 8.40
N GLU A 96 6.12 -8.21 7.71
CA GLU A 96 4.81 -8.87 7.59
C GLU A 96 4.77 -9.96 6.49
N LEU A 97 5.78 -9.97 5.61
CA LEU A 97 5.93 -10.98 4.56
C LEU A 97 6.77 -12.20 5.00
N ALA A 98 7.50 -12.08 6.13
CA ALA A 98 8.33 -13.13 6.71
C ALA A 98 7.50 -14.10 7.58
#